data_AF-A0A7V2NFN1-F1
#
_entry.id   AF-A0A7V2NFN1-F1
#
_cell.length_a   1.000
_cell.length_b   1.000
_cell.length_c   1.000
_cell.angle_alpha   90.00
_cell.angle_beta   90.00
_cell.angle_gamma   90.00
#
_symmetry.space_group_name_H-M   'P 1'
#
loop_
_entity.id
_entity.type
_entity.pdbx_description
1 polymer ?
#
loop_
_entity_poly.entity_id
_entity_poly.type
_entity_poly.pdbx_seq_one_letter_code
_entity_poly.pdbx_strand_id
1 'polypeptide(L)'
;MDALNNIRDSISRGKSILVEVLPPRGPNIDKFMKYCLKLKEIGINGLSVTDMPVGRIRVSPWGVSHLLLKEKIDVLMHYTRTNRSMIRHESDLLALSVLGIDNLLVLSGDDPKGGDYPFSTKVEDISIDGLIRLIKFLNEGTDLANNNLNGKTDFFIGAALNPYSHDIEREIEKAKAKVDAGVDFFVTQPIFDTDKFKRFLD
;
A
#
# COMPACT_ATOMS: atom_id res chain seq x y z
N MET A 1 -24.10 1.62 1.02
CA MET A 1 -22.75 1.95 1.53
C MET A 1 -22.64 3.45 1.44
N ASP A 2 -22.46 4.14 2.55
CA ASP A 2 -22.35 5.61 2.51
C ASP A 2 -21.12 6.00 1.69
N ALA A 3 -21.34 6.78 0.63
CA ALA A 3 -20.33 7.19 -0.35
C ALA A 3 -19.19 8.08 0.20
N LEU A 4 -19.08 8.17 1.53
CA LEU A 4 -18.06 8.89 2.29
C LEU A 4 -16.91 7.97 2.77
N ASN A 5 -17.13 6.64 2.79
CA ASN A 5 -16.16 5.67 3.31
C ASN A 5 -15.51 4.82 2.20
N ASN A 6 -15.23 5.41 1.05
CA ASN A 6 -14.53 4.75 -0.05
C ASN A 6 -13.29 5.59 -0.42
N ILE A 7 -12.11 5.01 -0.24
CA ILE A 7 -10.82 5.63 -0.50
C ILE A 7 -10.68 5.97 -1.97
N ARG A 8 -10.94 5.01 -2.88
CA ARG A 8 -10.88 5.19 -4.34
C ARG A 8 -11.75 6.38 -4.76
N ASP A 9 -13.03 6.39 -4.35
CA ASP A 9 -13.96 7.47 -4.70
C ASP A 9 -13.53 8.83 -4.13
N SER A 10 -13.09 8.87 -2.87
CA SER A 10 -12.68 10.12 -2.21
C SER A 10 -11.43 10.73 -2.85
N ILE A 11 -10.46 9.90 -3.24
CA ILE A 11 -9.26 10.32 -3.96
C ILE A 11 -9.64 10.83 -5.35
N SER A 12 -10.49 10.11 -6.09
CA SER A 12 -10.97 10.54 -7.42
C SER A 12 -11.77 11.85 -7.38
N ARG A 13 -12.44 12.17 -6.27
CA ARG A 13 -13.13 13.45 -6.05
C ARG A 13 -12.18 14.58 -5.60
N GLY A 14 -10.90 14.30 -5.40
CA GLY A 14 -9.87 15.29 -5.09
C GLY A 14 -9.72 15.64 -3.61
N LYS A 15 -10.45 14.99 -2.69
CA LYS A 15 -10.30 15.22 -1.25
C LYS A 15 -10.52 13.94 -0.45
N SER A 16 -9.45 13.47 0.19
CA SER A 16 -9.44 12.31 1.07
C SER A 16 -8.63 12.60 2.32
N ILE A 17 -9.10 12.11 3.47
CA ILE A 17 -8.40 12.12 4.76
C ILE A 17 -8.21 10.68 5.18
N LEU A 18 -6.96 10.23 5.15
CA LEU A 18 -6.55 8.92 5.65
C LEU A 18 -5.68 9.10 6.89
N VAL A 19 -5.80 8.18 7.84
CA VAL A 19 -4.91 8.12 9.00
C VAL A 19 -4.04 6.89 8.89
N GLU A 20 -2.71 7.10 8.90
CA GLU A 20 -1.76 6.00 8.94
C GLU A 20 -1.74 5.35 10.33
N VAL A 21 -1.83 4.02 10.36
CA VAL A 21 -1.82 3.22 11.58
C VAL A 21 -0.81 2.09 11.49
N LEU A 22 -0.23 1.77 12.64
CA LEU A 22 0.71 0.68 12.78
C LEU A 22 0.01 -0.54 13.36
N PRO A 23 0.03 -1.70 12.66
CA PRO A 23 -0.45 -2.94 13.25
C PRO A 23 0.26 -3.24 14.58
N PRO A 24 -0.41 -3.93 15.52
CA PRO A 24 0.15 -4.18 16.84
C PRO A 24 1.37 -5.11 16.77
N ARG A 25 2.26 -4.99 17.78
CA ARG A 25 3.34 -5.95 18.02
C ARG A 25 2.81 -7.09 18.87
N GLY A 26 2.26 -8.12 18.22
CA GLY A 26 1.69 -9.31 18.86
C GLY A 26 0.21 -9.52 18.53
N PRO A 27 -0.35 -10.68 18.91
CA PRO A 27 -1.66 -11.12 18.46
C PRO A 27 -2.85 -10.45 19.18
N ASN A 28 -2.62 -9.77 20.32
CA ASN A 28 -3.69 -8.98 20.96
C ASN A 28 -3.89 -7.67 20.20
N ILE A 29 -5.05 -7.56 19.55
CA ILE A 29 -5.41 -6.42 18.70
C ILE A 29 -6.42 -5.45 19.35
N ASP A 30 -6.85 -5.68 20.58
CA ASP A 30 -8.00 -4.97 21.18
C ASP A 30 -7.76 -3.46 21.24
N LYS A 31 -6.56 -3.05 21.69
CA LYS A 31 -6.17 -1.65 21.75
C LYS A 31 -6.11 -1.01 20.35
N PHE A 32 -5.64 -1.76 19.36
CA PHE A 32 -5.55 -1.32 17.97
C PHE A 32 -6.95 -1.13 17.38
N MET A 33 -7.84 -2.10 17.52
CA MET A 33 -9.21 -2.02 17.02
C MET A 33 -9.99 -0.89 17.69
N LYS A 34 -9.88 -0.74 19.02
CA LYS A 34 -10.51 0.37 19.76
C LYS A 34 -10.03 1.74 19.26
N TYR A 35 -8.76 1.88 18.92
CA TYR A 35 -8.22 3.11 18.34
C TYR A 35 -8.77 3.37 16.94
N CYS A 36 -8.79 2.36 16.07
CA CYS A 36 -9.31 2.47 14.71
C CYS A 36 -10.81 2.81 14.67
N LEU A 37 -11.61 2.22 15.56
CA LEU A 37 -13.04 2.52 15.68
C LEU A 37 -13.29 3.98 16.10
N LYS A 38 -12.49 4.52 17.01
CA LYS A 38 -12.56 5.96 17.36
C LYS A 38 -12.21 6.86 16.18
N LEU A 39 -11.23 6.47 15.37
CA LEU A 39 -10.87 7.24 14.17
C LEU A 39 -12.02 7.28 13.16
N LYS A 40 -12.74 6.15 13.00
CA LYS A 40 -13.96 6.08 12.18
C LYS A 40 -15.02 7.08 12.63
N GLU A 41 -15.23 7.25 13.94
CA GLU A 41 -16.21 8.20 14.50
C GLU A 41 -15.87 9.67 14.18
N ILE A 42 -14.62 9.99 13.88
CA ILE A 42 -14.15 11.35 13.51
C ILE A 42 -14.47 11.68 12.03
N GLY A 43 -14.89 10.71 11.22
CA GLY A 43 -15.30 10.93 9.84
C GLY A 43 -14.15 10.95 8.83
N ILE A 44 -13.08 10.18 9.09
CA ILE A 44 -12.01 9.94 8.10
C ILE A 44 -12.51 9.02 6.97
N ASN A 45 -11.89 9.08 5.79
CA ASN A 45 -12.30 8.27 4.65
C ASN A 45 -11.80 6.82 4.73
N GLY A 46 -10.71 6.58 5.46
CA GLY A 46 -10.13 5.25 5.62
C GLY A 46 -8.82 5.27 6.40
N LEU A 47 -8.24 4.09 6.59
CA LEU A 47 -6.98 3.91 7.31
C LEU A 47 -5.87 3.45 6.36
N SER A 48 -4.69 4.06 6.46
CA SER A 48 -3.48 3.56 5.80
C SER A 48 -2.78 2.58 6.73
N VAL A 49 -2.76 1.29 6.37
CA VAL A 49 -2.26 0.23 7.26
C VAL A 49 -0.84 -0.17 6.85
N THR A 50 0.13 0.12 7.71
CA THR A 50 1.55 -0.10 7.42
C THR A 50 1.97 -1.58 7.37
N ASP A 51 2.93 -1.90 6.52
CA ASP A 51 3.54 -3.23 6.39
C ASP A 51 4.94 -3.24 6.99
N MET A 52 5.05 -3.69 8.25
CA MET A 52 6.32 -3.89 8.98
C MET A 52 7.33 -2.74 8.82
N PRO A 53 6.96 -1.48 9.13
CA PRO A 53 7.86 -0.34 8.97
C PRO A 53 9.15 -0.56 9.76
N VAL A 54 10.26 -0.09 9.21
CA VAL A 54 11.64 -0.20 9.69
C VAL A 54 12.12 -1.65 9.91
N GLY A 55 11.55 -2.61 9.19
CA GLY A 55 11.96 -4.02 9.22
C GLY A 55 11.66 -4.73 10.55
N ARG A 56 10.66 -4.24 11.29
CA ARG A 56 10.31 -4.75 12.63
C ARG A 56 8.98 -5.50 12.63
N ILE A 57 8.94 -6.65 13.29
CA ILE A 57 7.73 -7.49 13.32
C ILE A 57 6.54 -6.79 13.95
N ARG A 58 5.41 -6.95 13.25
CA ARG A 58 4.05 -6.59 13.62
C ARG A 58 3.11 -7.63 13.04
N VAL A 59 1.85 -7.62 13.45
CA VAL A 59 0.81 -8.40 12.75
C VAL A 59 0.84 -8.01 11.26
N SER A 60 0.80 -8.99 10.37
CA SER A 60 0.77 -8.74 8.93
C SER A 60 -0.43 -7.84 8.58
N PRO A 61 -0.24 -6.86 7.69
CA PRO A 61 -1.24 -5.82 7.45
C PRO A 61 -2.56 -6.42 6.97
N TRP A 62 -2.54 -7.43 6.10
CA TRP A 62 -3.74 -8.09 5.58
C TRP A 62 -4.66 -8.66 6.65
N GLY A 63 -4.10 -9.14 7.77
CA GLY A 63 -4.89 -9.69 8.87
C GLY A 63 -5.73 -8.63 9.57
N VAL A 64 -5.13 -7.49 9.90
CA VAL A 64 -5.86 -6.38 10.52
C VAL A 64 -6.74 -5.63 9.51
N SER A 65 -6.31 -5.51 8.24
CA SER A 65 -7.10 -4.89 7.18
C SER A 65 -8.44 -5.61 6.99
N HIS A 66 -8.45 -6.95 6.93
CA HIS A 66 -9.69 -7.72 6.81
C HIS A 66 -10.65 -7.50 8.00
N LEU A 67 -10.11 -7.37 9.21
CA LEU A 67 -10.93 -7.07 10.39
C LEU A 67 -11.50 -5.65 10.36
N LEU A 68 -10.73 -4.67 9.89
CA LEU A 68 -11.20 -3.30 9.70
C LEU A 68 -12.31 -3.21 8.65
N LEU A 69 -12.19 -3.97 7.56
CA LEU A 69 -13.24 -4.06 6.53
C LEU A 69 -14.55 -4.63 7.09
N LYS A 70 -14.50 -5.62 7.99
CA LYS A 70 -15.69 -6.13 8.70
C LYS A 70 -16.36 -5.06 9.55
N GLU A 71 -15.57 -4.16 10.12
CA GLU A 71 -16.05 -2.97 10.84
C GLU A 71 -16.46 -1.81 9.90
N LYS A 72 -16.53 -2.04 8.58
CA LYS A 72 -16.87 -1.03 7.56
C LYS A 72 -15.93 0.18 7.59
N ILE A 73 -14.64 -0.07 7.83
CA ILE A 73 -13.57 0.91 7.69
C ILE A 73 -12.79 0.55 6.43
N ASP A 74 -12.73 1.46 5.47
CA ASP A 74 -11.95 1.23 4.26
C ASP A 74 -10.45 1.37 4.55
N VAL A 75 -9.64 0.62 3.81
CA VAL A 75 -8.22 0.41 4.10
C VAL A 75 -7.37 0.62 2.86
N LEU A 76 -6.39 1.51 2.96
CA LEU A 76 -5.24 1.57 2.07
C LEU A 76 -4.13 0.71 2.66
N MET A 77 -3.99 -0.51 2.19
CA MET A 77 -3.02 -1.43 2.75
C MET A 77 -1.64 -1.18 2.14
N HIS A 78 -0.62 -0.95 2.96
CA HIS A 78 0.75 -0.91 2.47
C HIS A 78 1.14 -2.32 2.01
N TYR A 79 1.76 -2.40 0.84
CA TYR A 79 2.22 -3.65 0.27
C TYR A 79 3.67 -3.48 -0.19
N THR A 80 4.59 -4.20 0.46
CA THR A 80 6.02 -4.04 0.22
C THR A 80 6.58 -5.14 -0.69
N ARG A 81 7.49 -4.78 -1.60
CA ARG A 81 8.18 -5.77 -2.45
C ARG A 81 9.25 -6.57 -1.69
N THR A 82 9.88 -5.97 -0.69
CA THR A 82 10.93 -6.62 0.10
C THR A 82 10.35 -7.76 0.95
N ASN A 83 11.13 -8.84 1.11
CA ASN A 83 10.81 -10.05 1.86
C ASN A 83 9.75 -10.97 1.23
N ARG A 84 9.45 -10.79 -0.06
CA ARG A 84 8.52 -11.63 -0.82
C ARG A 84 9.17 -12.07 -2.12
N SER A 85 9.01 -13.35 -2.45
CA SER A 85 9.38 -13.88 -3.76
C SER A 85 8.27 -13.64 -4.78
N MET A 86 8.57 -13.80 -6.07
CA MET A 86 7.58 -13.66 -7.15
C MET A 86 6.28 -14.45 -6.91
N ILE A 87 6.40 -15.74 -6.60
CA ILE A 87 5.23 -16.60 -6.34
C ILE A 87 4.44 -16.15 -5.09
N ARG A 88 5.14 -15.58 -4.09
CA ARG A 88 4.47 -15.03 -2.92
C ARG A 88 3.73 -13.75 -3.24
N HIS A 89 4.24 -12.93 -4.16
CA HIS A 89 3.51 -11.75 -4.61
C HIS A 89 2.15 -12.11 -5.19
N GLU A 90 2.12 -13.00 -6.17
CA GLU A 90 0.87 -13.43 -6.81
C GLU A 90 -0.09 -14.09 -5.81
N SER A 91 0.42 -15.02 -5.00
CA SER A 91 -0.39 -15.71 -3.99
C SER A 91 -0.98 -14.75 -2.94
N ASP A 92 -0.18 -13.78 -2.45
CA ASP A 92 -0.65 -12.81 -1.47
C ASP A 92 -1.70 -11.89 -2.11
N LEU A 93 -1.44 -11.35 -3.30
CA LEU A 93 -2.37 -10.46 -4.00
C LEU A 93 -3.72 -11.15 -4.26
N LEU A 94 -3.73 -12.39 -4.73
CA LEU A 94 -4.99 -13.14 -4.88
C LEU A 94 -5.74 -13.30 -3.55
N ALA A 95 -5.02 -13.57 -2.45
CA ALA A 95 -5.63 -13.64 -1.12
C ALA A 95 -6.20 -12.29 -0.66
N LEU A 96 -5.54 -11.17 -0.95
CA LEU A 96 -6.04 -9.83 -0.62
C LEU A 96 -7.38 -9.54 -1.30
N SER A 97 -7.49 -9.87 -2.60
CA SER A 97 -8.74 -9.74 -3.35
C SER A 97 -9.86 -10.59 -2.73
N VAL A 98 -9.57 -11.85 -2.37
CA VAL A 98 -10.53 -12.72 -1.66
C VAL A 98 -10.97 -12.14 -0.30
N LEU A 99 -10.08 -11.43 0.39
CA LEU A 99 -10.37 -10.77 1.67
C LEU A 99 -11.11 -9.43 1.52
N GLY A 100 -11.33 -8.96 0.29
CA GLY A 100 -11.97 -7.67 -0.04
C GLY A 100 -11.06 -6.45 0.13
N ILE A 101 -9.74 -6.64 0.14
CA ILE A 101 -8.76 -5.56 0.28
C ILE A 101 -8.41 -5.07 -1.12
N ASP A 102 -8.99 -3.95 -1.53
CA ASP A 102 -8.88 -3.49 -2.92
C ASP A 102 -8.01 -2.24 -3.10
N ASN A 103 -7.55 -1.59 -2.02
CA ASN A 103 -6.68 -0.41 -2.12
C ASN A 103 -5.29 -0.73 -1.59
N LEU A 104 -4.26 -0.57 -2.43
CA LEU A 104 -2.88 -0.89 -2.11
C LEU A 104 -1.99 0.34 -2.23
N LEU A 105 -1.12 0.56 -1.25
CA LEU A 105 0.02 1.47 -1.38
C LEU A 105 1.29 0.63 -1.59
N VAL A 106 1.77 0.59 -2.82
CA VAL A 106 2.94 -0.21 -3.21
C VAL A 106 4.23 0.52 -2.83
N LEU A 107 5.08 -0.17 -2.08
CA LEU A 107 6.29 0.37 -1.47
C LEU A 107 7.49 -0.56 -1.66
N SER A 108 8.70 -0.02 -1.59
CA SER A 108 9.92 -0.84 -1.56
C SER A 108 9.95 -1.75 -0.35
N GLY A 109 9.55 -1.23 0.82
CA GLY A 109 9.79 -1.88 2.09
C GLY A 109 11.23 -1.69 2.58
N ASP A 110 11.43 -2.06 3.84
CA ASP A 110 12.71 -1.91 4.52
C ASP A 110 13.51 -3.22 4.48
N ASP A 111 14.84 -3.11 4.45
CA ASP A 111 15.72 -4.27 4.60
C ASP A 111 15.53 -4.87 6.00
N PRO A 112 15.16 -6.16 6.14
CA PRO A 112 14.98 -6.79 7.45
C PRO A 112 16.24 -6.72 8.33
N LYS A 113 17.43 -6.60 7.72
CA LYS A 113 18.71 -6.47 8.43
C LYS A 113 18.85 -5.14 9.18
N GLY A 114 18.13 -4.11 8.76
CA GLY A 114 18.04 -2.82 9.48
C GLY A 114 17.13 -2.87 10.70
N GLY A 115 16.34 -3.94 10.85
CA GLY A 115 15.42 -4.14 11.96
C GLY A 115 15.94 -5.15 12.97
N ASP A 116 15.06 -6.08 13.35
CA ASP A 116 15.33 -7.05 14.43
C ASP A 116 15.98 -8.36 13.90
N TYR A 117 16.22 -8.48 12.59
CA TYR A 117 16.65 -9.74 11.94
C TYR A 117 17.90 -9.57 11.08
N PRO A 118 19.09 -9.36 11.69
CA PRO A 118 20.34 -9.10 10.96
C PRO A 118 20.79 -10.25 10.04
N PHE A 119 20.32 -11.47 10.30
CA PHE A 119 20.65 -12.67 9.53
C PHE A 119 19.56 -13.09 8.55
N SER A 120 18.48 -12.31 8.41
CA SER A 120 17.42 -12.63 7.46
C SER A 120 17.90 -12.48 6.02
N THR A 121 17.46 -13.39 5.16
CA THR A 121 17.60 -13.23 3.72
C THR A 121 16.71 -12.09 3.27
N LYS A 122 17.27 -11.16 2.51
CA LYS A 122 16.51 -10.14 1.79
C LYS A 122 16.06 -10.74 0.46
N VAL A 123 14.77 -11.08 0.36
CA VAL A 123 14.14 -11.51 -0.91
C VAL A 123 13.55 -10.29 -1.59
N GLU A 124 13.88 -10.06 -2.86
CA GLU A 124 13.49 -8.85 -3.58
C GLU A 124 13.54 -9.09 -5.10
N ASP A 125 12.65 -9.96 -5.59
CA ASP A 125 12.72 -10.47 -6.98
C ASP A 125 12.15 -9.50 -8.03
N ILE A 126 11.48 -8.42 -7.60
CA ILE A 126 10.72 -7.52 -8.47
C ILE A 126 11.05 -6.04 -8.19
N SER A 127 11.01 -5.21 -9.23
CA SER A 127 11.03 -3.75 -9.11
C SER A 127 9.66 -3.20 -8.69
N ILE A 128 9.58 -1.92 -8.29
CA ILE A 128 8.29 -1.31 -7.93
C ILE A 128 7.36 -1.20 -9.13
N ASP A 129 7.89 -0.74 -10.26
CA ASP A 129 7.17 -0.68 -11.53
C ASP A 129 6.74 -2.08 -12.00
N GLY A 130 7.59 -3.10 -11.84
CA GLY A 130 7.24 -4.49 -12.13
C GLY A 130 6.10 -5.00 -11.25
N LEU A 131 6.10 -4.68 -9.95
CA LEU A 131 5.02 -5.05 -9.03
C LEU A 131 3.70 -4.36 -9.39
N ILE A 132 3.74 -3.09 -9.80
CA ILE A 132 2.54 -2.40 -10.29
C ILE A 132 2.01 -3.08 -11.55
N ARG A 133 2.87 -3.45 -12.52
CA ARG A 133 2.46 -4.19 -13.73
C ARG A 133 1.85 -5.55 -13.39
N LEU A 134 2.46 -6.30 -12.47
CA LEU A 134 1.91 -7.56 -11.97
C LEU A 134 0.47 -7.35 -11.46
N ILE A 135 0.27 -6.36 -10.58
CA ILE A 135 -1.06 -6.06 -10.04
C ILE A 135 -2.06 -5.70 -11.16
N LYS A 136 -1.62 -4.98 -12.20
CA LYS A 136 -2.47 -4.70 -13.37
C LYS A 136 -2.82 -5.94 -14.18
N PHE A 137 -1.90 -6.90 -14.39
CA PHE A 137 -2.23 -8.19 -15.02
C PHE A 137 -3.27 -8.97 -14.21
N LEU A 138 -3.13 -9.01 -12.88
CA LEU A 138 -4.15 -9.64 -12.03
C LEU A 138 -5.51 -8.95 -12.14
N ASN A 139 -5.53 -7.62 -12.29
CA ASN A 139 -6.76 -6.86 -12.55
C ASN A 139 -7.37 -7.13 -13.93
N GLU A 140 -6.58 -7.62 -14.88
CA GLU A 140 -7.04 -8.09 -16.19
C GLU A 140 -7.46 -9.57 -16.17
N GLY A 141 -7.19 -10.29 -15.07
CA GLY A 141 -7.53 -11.71 -14.90
C GLY A 141 -6.45 -12.66 -15.40
N THR A 142 -5.19 -12.20 -15.49
CA THR A 142 -4.05 -13.02 -15.91
C THR A 142 -2.92 -12.98 -14.88
N ASP A 143 -2.16 -14.07 -14.77
CA ASP A 143 -0.93 -14.12 -13.99
C ASP A 143 0.29 -13.68 -14.83
N LEU A 144 1.47 -13.59 -14.20
CA LEU A 144 2.71 -13.20 -14.89
C LEU A 144 3.17 -14.19 -15.97
N ALA A 145 2.72 -15.44 -15.90
CA ALA A 145 2.98 -16.46 -16.90
C ALA A 145 1.96 -16.43 -18.05
N ASN A 146 1.06 -15.44 -18.08
CA ASN A 146 -0.05 -15.29 -19.02
C ASN A 146 -1.09 -16.42 -18.93
N ASN A 147 -1.19 -17.11 -17.80
CA ASN A 147 -2.31 -18.02 -17.56
C ASN A 147 -3.55 -17.21 -17.19
N ASN A 148 -4.71 -17.67 -17.66
CA ASN A 148 -5.99 -17.10 -17.26
C ASN A 148 -6.34 -17.53 -15.83
N LEU A 149 -6.78 -16.57 -15.03
CA LEU A 149 -7.30 -16.79 -13.68
C LEU A 149 -8.81 -17.00 -13.71
N ASN A 150 -9.34 -17.68 -12.69
CA ASN A 150 -10.79 -17.74 -12.47
C ASN A 150 -11.28 -16.44 -11.83
N GLY A 151 -11.58 -15.46 -12.68
CA GLY A 151 -11.93 -14.11 -12.28
C GLY A 151 -10.73 -13.17 -12.33
N LYS A 152 -10.94 -11.95 -11.84
CA LYS A 152 -9.94 -10.88 -11.85
C LYS A 152 -9.95 -10.14 -10.51
N THR A 153 -8.85 -9.49 -10.20
CA THR A 153 -8.80 -8.56 -9.08
C THR A 153 -9.29 -7.17 -9.51
N ASP A 154 -9.49 -6.27 -8.57
CA ASP A 154 -9.83 -4.87 -8.86
C ASP A 154 -9.06 -3.95 -7.90
N PHE A 155 -7.74 -3.98 -7.96
CA PHE A 155 -6.89 -3.16 -7.10
C PHE A 155 -6.79 -1.71 -7.59
N PHE A 156 -6.92 -0.77 -6.66
CA PHE A 156 -6.56 0.64 -6.78
C PHE A 156 -5.18 0.87 -6.17
N ILE A 157 -4.25 1.37 -6.96
CA ILE A 157 -2.82 1.29 -6.69
C ILE A 157 -2.27 2.69 -6.46
N GLY A 158 -1.79 2.92 -5.24
CA GLY A 158 -0.95 4.05 -4.89
C GLY A 158 0.53 3.68 -4.92
N ALA A 159 1.41 4.66 -5.13
CA ALA A 159 2.85 4.49 -4.91
C ALA A 159 3.46 5.69 -4.16
N ALA A 160 4.59 5.45 -3.49
CA ALA A 160 5.32 6.54 -2.82
C ALA A 160 6.02 7.48 -3.82
N LEU A 161 6.12 8.75 -3.45
CA LEU A 161 6.83 9.81 -4.17
C LEU A 161 7.63 10.67 -3.18
N ASN A 162 8.92 10.94 -3.47
CA ASN A 162 9.75 11.77 -2.59
C ASN A 162 10.10 13.13 -3.23
N PRO A 163 9.31 14.19 -3.00
CA PRO A 163 9.60 15.53 -3.55
C PRO A 163 10.86 16.17 -2.94
N TYR A 164 11.47 15.54 -1.95
CA TYR A 164 12.70 15.99 -1.30
C TYR A 164 13.89 15.09 -1.58
N SER A 165 13.81 14.25 -2.62
CA SER A 165 14.96 13.49 -3.11
C SER A 165 16.16 14.42 -3.35
N HIS A 166 17.37 13.94 -3.04
CA HIS A 166 18.61 14.66 -3.36
C HIS A 166 18.87 14.68 -4.87
N ASP A 167 18.33 13.69 -5.58
CA ASP A 167 18.37 13.52 -7.02
C ASP A 167 16.91 13.55 -7.51
N ILE A 168 16.44 14.74 -7.88
CA ILE A 168 15.02 14.98 -8.16
C ILE A 168 14.65 14.50 -9.55
N GLU A 169 15.57 14.61 -10.51
CA GLU A 169 15.44 14.12 -11.88
C GLU A 169 15.19 12.62 -11.88
N ARG A 170 16.00 11.87 -11.11
CA ARG A 170 15.81 10.42 -10.97
C ARG A 170 14.50 10.06 -10.28
N GLU A 171 14.04 10.85 -9.31
CA GLU A 171 12.74 10.61 -8.68
C GLU A 171 11.59 10.83 -9.66
N ILE A 172 11.68 11.84 -10.52
CA ILE A 172 10.72 12.09 -11.61
C ILE A 172 10.73 10.94 -12.62
N GLU A 173 11.90 10.43 -13.01
CA GLU A 173 12.01 9.27 -13.90
C GLU A 173 11.34 8.03 -13.29
N LYS A 174 11.56 7.76 -11.99
CA LYS A 174 10.88 6.67 -11.29
C LYS A 174 9.37 6.90 -11.21
N ALA A 175 8.92 8.14 -11.01
CA ALA A 175 7.51 8.48 -11.00
C ALA A 175 6.88 8.19 -12.37
N LYS A 176 7.52 8.60 -13.47
CA LYS A 176 7.08 8.29 -14.84
C LYS A 176 6.99 6.79 -15.09
N ALA A 177 8.01 6.02 -14.69
CA ALA A 177 7.98 4.57 -14.82
C ALA A 177 6.81 3.92 -14.05
N LYS A 178 6.43 4.45 -12.89
CA LYS A 178 5.26 3.99 -12.12
C LYS A 178 3.94 4.37 -12.83
N VAL A 179 3.86 5.54 -13.46
CA VAL A 179 2.72 5.93 -14.31
C VAL A 179 2.59 5.00 -15.51
N ASP A 180 3.68 4.73 -16.23
CA ASP A 180 3.70 3.80 -17.36
C ASP A 180 3.41 2.35 -16.96
N ALA A 181 3.58 2.00 -15.69
CA ALA A 181 3.18 0.73 -15.11
C ALA A 181 1.69 0.69 -14.73
N GLY A 182 1.03 1.85 -14.64
CA GLY A 182 -0.40 1.97 -14.33
C GLY A 182 -0.72 2.39 -12.90
N VAL A 183 0.17 3.06 -12.16
CA VAL A 183 -0.19 3.58 -10.83
C VAL A 183 -1.38 4.55 -10.93
N ASP A 184 -2.32 4.49 -9.97
CA ASP A 184 -3.52 5.31 -9.99
C ASP A 184 -3.35 6.63 -9.21
N PHE A 185 -2.49 6.65 -8.19
CA PHE A 185 -2.16 7.87 -7.44
C PHE A 185 -0.79 7.81 -6.74
N PHE A 186 -0.31 8.95 -6.23
CA PHE A 186 0.92 9.03 -5.44
C PHE A 186 0.64 9.48 -4.00
N VAL A 187 1.42 8.96 -3.06
CA VAL A 187 1.51 9.44 -1.68
C VAL A 187 2.91 10.01 -1.46
N THR A 188 3.00 11.29 -1.09
CA THR A 188 4.30 11.91 -0.86
C THR A 188 4.88 11.54 0.49
N GLN A 189 6.19 11.68 0.64
CA GLN A 189 6.79 11.84 1.98
C GLN A 189 6.19 13.07 2.70
N PRO A 190 6.27 13.14 4.05
CA PRO A 190 5.75 14.28 4.81
C PRO A 190 6.29 15.62 4.31
N ILE A 191 5.40 16.57 4.03
CA ILE A 191 5.71 17.89 3.49
C ILE A 191 5.90 18.89 4.63
N PHE A 192 7.11 19.40 4.80
CA PHE A 192 7.44 20.46 5.77
C PHE A 192 7.77 21.80 5.11
N ASP A 193 8.15 21.78 3.83
CA ASP A 193 8.40 22.97 3.01
C ASP A 193 7.46 22.93 1.79
N THR A 194 6.42 23.77 1.84
CA THR A 194 5.39 23.84 0.80
C THR A 194 5.90 24.45 -0.50
N ASP A 195 6.91 25.31 -0.46
CA ASP A 195 7.42 25.99 -1.65
C ASP A 195 8.38 25.09 -2.43
N LYS A 196 9.16 24.26 -1.73
CA LYS A 196 9.90 23.17 -2.38
C LYS A 196 8.96 22.13 -2.98
N PHE A 197 7.83 21.84 -2.34
CA PHE A 197 6.84 20.92 -2.90
C PHE A 197 6.16 21.49 -4.16
N LYS A 198 5.76 22.77 -4.17
CA LYS A 198 5.18 23.41 -5.38
C LYS A 198 6.15 23.35 -6.56
N ARG A 199 7.43 23.69 -6.34
CA ARG A 199 8.48 23.59 -7.38
C ARG A 199 8.69 22.19 -7.94
N PHE A 200 8.34 21.15 -7.18
CA PHE A 200 8.39 19.77 -7.66
C PHE A 200 7.18 19.40 -8.51
N LEU A 201 6.03 20.07 -8.31
CA LEU A 201 4.81 19.83 -9.08
C LEU A 201 4.79 20.58 -10.43
N ASP A 202 5.56 21.66 -10.56
CA ASP A 202 5.74 22.44 -11.78
C ASP A 202 6.58 21.69 -12.83
#